data_AF-A0A7R9AD42-F1
#
_entry.id   AF-A0A7R9AD42-F1
#
_cell.length_a   1.000
_cell.length_b   1.000
_cell.length_c   1.000
_cell.angle_alpha   90.00
_cell.angle_beta   90.00
_cell.angle_gamma   90.00
#
_symmetry.space_group_name_H-M   'P 1'
#
loop_
_entity.id
_entity.type
_entity.pdbx_description
1 polymer ?
#
loop_
_entity_poly.entity_id
_entity_poly.type
_entity_poly.pdbx_seq_one_letter_code
_entity_poly.pdbx_strand_id
1 'polypeptide(L)'
;MEVRQCIFFGFLLSIPLSSFGLSSLHKGNIGQNGLYDENDPLTIFTTVNLSDSLGASSTAWIIQFYNTWCGHCQAFASIWKQFANEVQSWHKFIRVGVVDCANEVNLHLCREFDVKLYPTIKMFPPRLQGTQGTIVLDKTPESMKAEVINFVTQLQQSQQLFNSMHLVAYMGPTLPAVRQNAVLIVDSESELGLFPRQILLALSSYEVIDGYWTTIRNVALMEVLGSPTQLPGVFIRDESQNWKQLKLTSLSLQEVIKSILASNLTTSKIGDMASNSFPSKIMAVHMVDMENGISYALRHEASSHKVISADDLLSLEVFVRTLGRYFPGRKEVRQYLSELGEWIQKHDDALDGETLESYLAEKQHADTFLPYHTDYKACKGSMPRYRGYPCSLWTLFHTLTVSATVNDTGGNGKEVLGAILGYIKHFFSCRECSENFQKMAQESLHMVSSGDEGVIWLWRAHNVANKWLSGAVSEDPQHPKVQFPPKTICPECYTPNGMWDEGHVLTFLKHFYGPESIAHDVQLKGQMVGTVSAPIHIDDVRFTGRKKYICGHMLDGDEPPEEEDDNVNKHKRYHGRMVDVPGCSY
;
A
#
# COMPACT_ATOMS: atom_id res chain seq x y z
N MET A 1 -40.09 2.45 81.33
CA MET A 1 -39.02 1.65 81.95
C MET A 1 -37.82 1.73 81.02
N GLU A 2 -36.74 2.26 81.59
CA GLU A 2 -35.32 2.19 81.23
C GLU A 2 -34.88 0.97 80.39
N VAL A 3 -33.82 0.93 79.58
CA VAL A 3 -32.61 1.73 79.28
C VAL A 3 -31.88 0.94 78.15
N ARG A 4 -31.36 1.48 77.04
CA ARG A 4 -30.07 2.20 76.82
C ARG A 4 -30.16 2.87 75.43
N GLN A 5 -30.10 4.20 75.30
CA GLN A 5 -28.92 5.04 75.01
C GLN A 5 -28.08 4.62 73.79
N CYS A 6 -27.58 5.48 72.89
CA CYS A 6 -27.87 6.83 72.40
C CYS A 6 -26.75 7.17 71.37
N ILE A 7 -27.13 7.66 70.18
CA ILE A 7 -26.52 8.72 69.32
C ILE A 7 -25.00 8.70 68.95
N PHE A 8 -24.66 8.74 67.65
CA PHE A 8 -24.10 9.90 66.89
C PHE A 8 -23.40 9.52 65.56
N PHE A 9 -23.79 10.26 64.51
CA PHE A 9 -23.10 10.75 63.30
C PHE A 9 -21.99 9.97 62.59
N GLY A 10 -22.07 10.00 61.26
CA GLY A 10 -21.09 9.44 60.35
C GLY A 10 -19.80 10.23 60.20
N PHE A 11 -18.83 9.56 59.59
CA PHE A 11 -17.77 10.16 58.78
C PHE A 11 -17.33 9.14 57.73
N LEU A 12 -17.19 9.63 56.50
CA LEU A 12 -16.50 9.00 55.39
C LEU A 12 -15.07 8.64 55.81
N LEU A 13 -14.66 7.39 55.58
CA LEU A 13 -13.25 7.02 55.56
C LEU A 13 -12.98 6.03 54.42
N SER A 14 -12.22 6.58 53.48
CA SER A 14 -11.52 5.99 52.35
C SER A 14 -10.65 4.80 52.74
N ILE A 15 -10.79 3.70 52.00
CA ILE A 15 -9.82 2.61 51.96
C ILE A 15 -9.06 2.73 50.63
N PRO A 16 -7.71 2.72 50.63
CA PRO A 16 -6.90 2.97 49.45
C PRO A 16 -6.93 1.76 48.51
N LEU A 17 -7.26 1.99 47.24
CA LEU A 17 -7.00 1.04 46.15
C LEU A 17 -5.48 0.98 45.93
N SER A 18 -4.83 0.01 46.54
CA SER A 18 -3.50 -0.43 46.16
C SER A 18 -3.56 -0.99 44.74
N SER A 19 -2.83 -0.32 43.85
CA SER A 19 -2.44 -0.68 42.50
C SER A 19 -2.32 -2.19 42.23
N PHE A 20 -3.37 -2.78 41.65
CA PHE A 20 -3.23 -3.96 40.82
C PHE A 20 -2.63 -3.52 39.48
N GLY A 21 -1.38 -3.91 39.24
CA GLY A 21 -0.69 -3.68 37.98
C GLY A 21 -1.45 -4.35 36.83
N LEU A 22 -2.11 -3.55 36.00
CA LEU A 22 -2.40 -3.92 34.62
C LEU A 22 -1.08 -3.92 33.85
N SER A 23 -0.39 -5.06 33.86
CA SER A 23 0.62 -5.39 32.87
C SER A 23 0.24 -6.71 32.22
N SER A 24 0.19 -6.69 30.89
CA SER A 24 -0.10 -7.83 29.98
C SER A 24 -1.56 -7.99 29.52
N LEU A 25 -2.12 -6.93 28.90
CA LEU A 25 -2.89 -7.15 27.67
C LEU A 25 -1.92 -7.39 26.52
N HIS A 26 -2.21 -8.38 25.69
CA HIS A 26 -1.45 -8.80 24.50
C HIS A 26 -0.82 -7.63 23.74
N LYS A 27 0.49 -7.42 23.90
CA LYS A 27 1.31 -6.91 22.81
C LYS A 27 1.39 -8.02 21.77
N GLY A 28 0.47 -7.99 20.80
CA GLY A 28 0.69 -8.69 19.55
C GLY A 28 2.05 -8.26 19.01
N ASN A 29 2.84 -9.23 18.56
CA ASN A 29 4.19 -9.03 18.03
C ASN A 29 4.10 -8.29 16.67
N ILE A 30 3.79 -7.00 16.72
CA ILE A 30 3.49 -6.14 15.58
C ILE A 30 4.74 -5.30 15.32
N GLY A 31 5.62 -5.84 14.48
CA GLY A 31 6.92 -5.22 14.15
C GLY A 31 7.92 -6.15 13.47
N GLN A 32 7.68 -7.46 13.45
CA GLN A 32 8.69 -8.44 13.00
C GLN A 32 8.56 -8.91 11.54
N ASN A 33 7.49 -8.56 10.81
CA ASN A 33 7.19 -9.20 9.51
C ASN A 33 7.17 -8.27 8.28
N GLY A 34 7.29 -6.94 8.44
CA GLY A 34 7.27 -5.97 7.34
C GLY A 34 8.65 -5.65 6.75
N LEU A 35 8.72 -4.73 5.78
CA LEU A 35 10.01 -4.27 5.22
C LEU A 35 10.73 -3.23 6.09
N TYR A 36 10.03 -2.70 7.10
CA TYR A 36 10.49 -1.64 8.01
C TYR A 36 10.29 -2.05 9.46
N ASP A 37 11.12 -1.52 10.34
CA ASP A 37 11.08 -1.77 11.77
C ASP A 37 11.21 -0.47 12.58
N GLU A 38 11.11 -0.60 13.90
CA GLU A 38 11.12 0.51 14.86
C GLU A 38 12.45 1.30 14.93
N ASN A 39 13.53 0.78 14.35
CA ASN A 39 14.82 1.48 14.26
C ASN A 39 14.91 2.40 13.03
N ASP A 40 14.02 2.24 12.04
CA ASP A 40 13.98 3.12 10.89
C ASP A 40 13.46 4.52 11.30
N PRO A 41 13.99 5.64 10.78
CA PRO A 41 13.60 7.00 11.17
C PRO A 41 12.28 7.44 10.50
N LEU A 42 11.25 6.60 10.59
CA LEU A 42 9.94 6.77 9.99
C LEU A 42 8.83 6.20 10.88
N THR A 43 7.59 6.60 10.63
CA THR A 43 6.42 6.07 11.33
C THR A 43 5.83 4.88 10.59
N ILE A 44 5.67 3.74 11.27
CA ILE A 44 4.90 2.59 10.77
C ILE A 44 3.43 2.78 11.15
N PHE A 45 2.56 2.93 10.16
CA PHE A 45 1.13 3.09 10.37
C PHE A 45 0.40 1.74 10.33
N THR A 46 -0.60 1.61 11.21
CA THR A 46 -1.62 0.57 11.18
C THR A 46 -3.00 1.20 11.10
N THR A 47 -3.99 0.43 10.65
CA THR A 47 -5.39 0.83 10.42
C THR A 47 -5.98 1.89 11.32
N VAL A 48 -5.73 1.81 12.63
CA VAL A 48 -6.47 2.62 13.61
C VAL A 48 -5.97 4.06 13.67
N ASN A 49 -4.86 4.39 13.00
CA ASN A 49 -4.17 5.64 13.27
C ASN A 49 -4.00 6.56 12.07
N LEU A 50 -4.14 6.11 10.81
CA LEU A 50 -3.66 6.96 9.71
C LEU A 50 -4.53 8.22 9.51
N SER A 51 -5.84 8.09 9.25
CA SER A 51 -6.72 9.25 9.03
C SER A 51 -6.74 10.20 10.23
N ASP A 52 -6.81 9.66 11.45
CA ASP A 52 -6.73 10.46 12.68
C ASP A 52 -5.36 11.13 12.86
N SER A 53 -4.26 10.43 12.55
CA SER A 53 -2.92 11.01 12.59
C SER A 53 -2.76 12.13 11.57
N LEU A 54 -3.30 11.97 10.36
CA LEU A 54 -3.26 13.01 9.33
C LEU A 54 -4.10 14.23 9.75
N GLY A 55 -5.30 14.01 10.29
CA GLY A 55 -6.20 15.08 10.76
C GLY A 55 -5.69 15.84 11.98
N ALA A 56 -5.02 15.16 12.91
CA ALA A 56 -4.40 15.77 14.09
C ALA A 56 -3.01 16.38 13.80
N SER A 57 -2.37 16.02 12.69
CA SER A 57 -1.01 16.45 12.39
C SER A 57 -0.92 17.94 12.08
N SER A 58 -0.06 18.65 12.79
CA SER A 58 0.35 20.02 12.46
C SER A 58 1.42 20.09 11.36
N THR A 59 1.97 18.94 10.95
CA THR A 59 3.00 18.82 9.92
C THR A 59 2.46 18.05 8.72
N ALA A 60 3.08 18.23 7.56
CA ALA A 60 2.81 17.38 6.40
C ALA A 60 3.29 15.94 6.64
N TRP A 61 2.85 15.03 5.79
CA TRP A 61 3.33 13.65 5.74
C TRP A 61 3.70 13.26 4.32
N ILE A 62 4.76 12.48 4.18
CA ILE A 62 5.03 11.68 2.97
C ILE A 62 4.99 10.21 3.37
N ILE A 63 4.13 9.44 2.72
CA ILE A 63 3.81 8.06 3.12
C ILE A 63 4.00 7.14 1.93
N GLN A 64 4.76 6.07 2.13
CA GLN A 64 4.86 4.96 1.20
C GLN A 64 3.85 3.88 1.58
N PHE A 65 2.94 3.61 0.66
CA PHE A 65 2.08 2.43 0.67
C PHE A 65 2.80 1.32 -0.13
N TYR A 66 2.96 0.16 0.48
CA TYR A 66 3.75 -0.93 -0.10
C TYR A 66 3.13 -2.30 0.22
N ASN A 67 3.53 -3.32 -0.54
CA ASN A 67 3.22 -4.71 -0.21
C ASN A 67 4.51 -5.44 0.17
N THR A 68 4.53 -6.06 1.35
CA THR A 68 5.72 -6.76 1.86
C THR A 68 6.26 -7.85 0.92
N TRP A 69 5.39 -8.58 0.21
CA TRP A 69 5.79 -9.61 -0.77
C TRP A 69 6.15 -9.07 -2.16
N CYS A 70 5.92 -7.79 -2.44
CA CYS A 70 6.19 -7.20 -3.75
C CYS A 70 7.70 -7.02 -3.96
N GLY A 71 8.25 -7.66 -5.00
CA GLY A 71 9.69 -7.63 -5.27
C GLY A 71 10.24 -6.22 -5.51
N HIS A 72 9.49 -5.36 -6.20
CA HIS A 72 9.85 -3.95 -6.38
C HIS A 72 9.81 -3.19 -5.05
N CYS A 73 8.83 -3.45 -4.18
CA CYS A 73 8.79 -2.84 -2.85
C CYS A 73 10.00 -3.23 -2.00
N GLN A 74 10.43 -4.50 -2.09
CA GLN A 74 11.62 -5.00 -1.39
C GLN A 74 12.90 -4.30 -1.85
N ALA A 75 13.11 -4.15 -3.16
CA ALA A 75 14.24 -3.39 -3.68
C ALA A 75 14.18 -1.91 -3.25
N PHE A 76 12.99 -1.31 -3.36
CA PHE A 76 12.75 0.10 -3.03
C PHE A 76 12.88 0.41 -1.53
N ALA A 77 12.75 -0.58 -0.64
CA ALA A 77 12.81 -0.35 0.80
C ALA A 77 14.15 0.27 1.26
N SER A 78 15.26 -0.13 0.64
CA SER A 78 16.58 0.46 0.92
C SER A 78 16.65 1.95 0.55
N ILE A 79 16.07 2.31 -0.60
CA ILE A 79 15.99 3.69 -1.10
C ILE A 79 15.09 4.53 -0.19
N TRP A 80 13.96 3.98 0.26
CA TRP A 80 13.06 4.66 1.18
C TRP A 80 13.69 4.89 2.56
N LYS A 81 14.42 3.91 3.10
CA LYS A 81 15.19 4.06 4.35
C LYS A 81 16.28 5.12 4.21
N GLN A 82 16.98 5.16 3.07
CA GLN A 82 17.96 6.21 2.78
C GLN A 82 17.30 7.58 2.77
N PHE A 83 16.20 7.73 2.03
CA PHE A 83 15.43 8.97 1.98
C PHE A 83 14.98 9.42 3.38
N ALA A 84 14.38 8.52 4.17
CA ALA A 84 13.93 8.79 5.53
C ALA A 84 15.07 9.28 6.44
N ASN A 85 16.26 8.67 6.33
CA ASN A 85 17.46 9.10 7.06
C ASN A 85 17.92 10.51 6.65
N GLU A 86 17.93 10.81 5.34
CA GLU A 86 18.39 12.10 4.83
C GLU A 86 17.45 13.26 5.19
N VAL A 87 16.14 13.01 5.31
CA VAL A 87 15.13 14.03 5.62
C VAL A 87 14.66 14.01 7.08
N GLN A 88 15.26 13.21 7.96
CA GLN A 88 14.88 13.09 9.38
C GLN A 88 14.78 14.45 10.09
N SER A 89 15.68 15.38 9.76
CA SER A 89 15.72 16.72 10.34
C SER A 89 14.55 17.63 9.89
N TRP A 90 13.78 17.23 8.89
CA TRP A 90 12.69 18.01 8.31
C TRP A 90 11.34 17.78 9.01
N HIS A 91 11.31 16.99 10.08
CA HIS A 91 10.10 16.55 10.78
C HIS A 91 9.14 17.68 11.23
N LYS A 92 9.62 18.93 11.37
CA LYS A 92 8.75 20.09 11.66
C LYS A 92 7.94 20.59 10.45
N PHE A 93 8.35 20.20 9.25
CA PHE A 93 7.68 20.48 8.00
C PHE A 93 6.92 19.26 7.51
N ILE A 94 7.62 18.12 7.46
CA ILE A 94 7.10 16.89 6.89
C ILE A 94 7.68 15.67 7.60
N ARG A 95 6.80 14.71 7.92
CA ARG A 95 7.17 13.43 8.55
C ARG A 95 7.09 12.31 7.53
N VAL A 96 7.93 11.29 7.70
CA VAL A 96 8.00 10.13 6.81
C VAL A 96 7.26 8.96 7.45
N GLY A 97 6.45 8.23 6.68
CA GLY A 97 5.77 7.04 7.16
C GLY A 97 5.59 5.95 6.12
N VAL A 98 5.13 4.79 6.58
CA VAL A 98 4.88 3.61 5.74
C VAL A 98 3.58 2.92 6.15
N VAL A 99 2.92 2.29 5.17
CA VAL A 99 1.74 1.43 5.36
C VAL A 99 1.97 0.14 4.58
N ASP A 100 1.97 -1.00 5.27
CA ASP A 100 2.00 -2.31 4.60
C ASP A 100 0.59 -2.72 4.21
N CYS A 101 0.25 -2.55 2.94
CA CYS A 101 -1.03 -2.91 2.38
C CYS A 101 -1.17 -4.42 2.17
N ALA A 102 -0.08 -5.22 2.24
CA ALA A 102 -0.18 -6.67 2.19
C ALA A 102 -0.80 -7.28 3.46
N ASN A 103 -0.81 -6.52 4.56
CA ASN A 103 -1.47 -6.93 5.79
C ASN A 103 -2.98 -6.67 5.65
N GLU A 104 -3.79 -7.72 5.75
CA GLU A 104 -5.24 -7.63 5.61
C GLU A 104 -5.90 -6.59 6.51
N VAL A 105 -5.36 -6.39 7.72
CA VAL A 105 -5.89 -5.37 8.63
C VAL A 105 -5.88 -4.02 7.90
N ASN A 106 -4.80 -3.69 7.20
CA ASN A 106 -4.63 -2.43 6.46
C ASN A 106 -5.37 -2.38 5.10
N LEU A 107 -6.05 -3.43 4.66
CA LEU A 107 -6.67 -3.47 3.32
C LEU A 107 -7.72 -2.36 3.14
N HIS A 108 -8.61 -2.19 4.13
CA HIS A 108 -9.63 -1.13 4.08
C HIS A 108 -8.98 0.25 3.96
N LEU A 109 -7.86 0.47 4.67
CA LEU A 109 -7.13 1.73 4.65
C LEU A 109 -6.55 1.99 3.26
N CYS A 110 -5.93 0.99 2.65
CA CYS A 110 -5.35 1.15 1.32
C CYS A 110 -6.42 1.37 0.24
N ARG A 111 -7.61 0.78 0.40
CA ARG A 111 -8.80 1.06 -0.44
C ARG A 111 -9.30 2.49 -0.25
N GLU A 112 -9.45 2.94 1.00
CA GLU A 112 -9.96 4.29 1.34
C GLU A 112 -9.04 5.39 0.78
N PHE A 113 -7.73 5.15 0.83
CA PHE A 113 -6.69 6.01 0.28
C PHE A 113 -6.47 5.84 -1.23
N ASP A 114 -7.29 5.04 -1.91
CA ASP A 114 -7.22 4.76 -3.35
C ASP A 114 -5.80 4.37 -3.80
N VAL A 115 -5.28 3.31 -3.19
CA VAL A 115 -3.98 2.71 -3.51
C VAL A 115 -4.18 1.33 -4.12
N LYS A 116 -3.89 1.25 -5.43
CA LYS A 116 -4.08 0.03 -6.24
C LYS A 116 -2.78 -0.64 -6.68
N LEU A 117 -1.67 0.12 -6.68
CA LEU A 117 -0.37 -0.29 -7.22
C LEU A 117 0.74 0.03 -6.22
N TYR A 118 1.76 -0.82 -6.15
CA TYR A 118 2.80 -0.72 -5.14
C TYR A 118 4.23 -0.73 -5.73
N PRO A 119 5.18 0.03 -5.14
CA PRO A 119 4.95 1.02 -4.09
C PRO A 119 4.31 2.29 -4.64
N THR A 120 3.37 2.87 -3.90
CA THR A 120 2.79 4.21 -4.16
C THR A 120 3.21 5.15 -3.05
N ILE A 121 3.66 6.34 -3.40
CA ILE A 121 4.08 7.37 -2.45
C ILE A 121 3.12 8.53 -2.58
N LYS A 122 2.54 8.97 -1.46
CA LYS A 122 1.64 10.13 -1.40
C LYS A 122 2.10 11.13 -0.35
N MET A 123 1.99 12.42 -0.67
CA MET A 123 2.18 13.53 0.25
C MET A 123 0.84 14.08 0.71
N PHE A 124 0.72 14.36 2.00
CA PHE A 124 -0.50 14.85 2.64
C PHE A 124 -0.21 16.17 3.38
N PRO A 125 -1.06 17.20 3.22
CA PRO A 125 -0.91 18.45 3.94
C PRO A 125 -1.22 18.29 5.45
N PRO A 126 -0.80 19.24 6.30
CA PRO A 126 -1.24 19.30 7.68
C PRO A 126 -2.76 19.33 7.82
N ARG A 127 -3.28 18.73 8.90
CA ARG A 127 -4.70 18.75 9.28
C ARG A 127 -5.64 18.30 8.16
N LEU A 128 -5.20 17.33 7.37
CA LEU A 128 -5.99 16.81 6.27
C LEU A 128 -7.28 16.17 6.81
N GLN A 129 -8.43 16.61 6.30
CA GLN A 129 -9.71 15.95 6.48
C GLN A 129 -10.04 15.20 5.19
N GLY A 130 -9.91 13.88 5.20
CA GLY A 130 -10.10 13.00 4.05
C GLY A 130 -8.81 12.26 3.63
N THR A 131 -8.84 11.62 2.47
CA THR A 131 -7.79 10.69 2.02
C THR A 131 -7.02 11.14 0.78
N GLN A 132 -7.30 12.33 0.27
CA GLN A 132 -6.65 12.85 -0.94
C GLN A 132 -5.22 13.32 -0.64
N GLY A 133 -4.26 12.77 -1.39
CA GLY A 133 -2.84 13.11 -1.30
C GLY A 133 -2.20 13.26 -2.67
N THR A 134 -1.10 14.01 -2.73
CA THR A 134 -0.33 14.24 -3.96
C THR A 134 0.58 13.05 -4.23
N ILE A 135 0.43 12.39 -5.39
CA ILE A 135 1.26 11.24 -5.76
C ILE A 135 2.67 11.71 -6.16
N VAL A 136 3.69 11.03 -5.64
CA VAL A 136 5.10 11.21 -6.01
C VAL A 136 5.46 10.20 -7.10
N LEU A 137 5.93 10.67 -8.25
CA LEU A 137 6.15 9.85 -9.45
C LEU A 137 7.60 9.38 -9.57
N ASP A 138 8.56 10.30 -9.43
CA ASP A 138 9.99 9.96 -9.48
C ASP A 138 10.47 9.60 -8.08
N LYS A 139 11.02 8.39 -7.96
CA LYS A 139 11.30 7.74 -6.68
C LYS A 139 12.79 7.65 -6.36
N THR A 140 13.63 8.46 -7.01
CA THR A 140 15.02 8.63 -6.54
C THR A 140 15.04 9.48 -5.26
N PRO A 141 15.99 9.28 -4.33
CA PRO A 141 16.09 10.14 -3.14
C PRO A 141 16.13 11.63 -3.50
N GLU A 142 16.89 11.99 -4.54
CA GLU A 142 17.06 13.36 -5.03
C GLU A 142 15.74 13.95 -5.55
N SER A 143 15.02 13.23 -6.41
CA SER A 143 13.73 13.69 -6.93
C SER A 143 12.69 13.82 -5.83
N MET A 144 12.62 12.84 -4.91
CA MET A 144 11.69 12.88 -3.78
C MET A 144 11.98 14.06 -2.86
N LYS A 145 13.26 14.35 -2.56
CA LYS A 145 13.66 15.55 -1.80
C LYS A 145 13.20 16.83 -2.51
N ALA A 146 13.37 16.92 -3.82
CA ALA A 146 12.96 18.10 -4.60
C ALA A 146 11.43 18.27 -4.63
N GLU A 147 10.67 17.19 -4.83
CA GLU A 147 9.21 17.20 -4.78
C GLU A 147 8.71 17.61 -3.39
N VAL A 148 9.30 17.07 -2.32
CA VAL A 148 8.99 17.47 -0.94
C VAL A 148 9.25 18.94 -0.72
N ILE A 149 10.42 19.47 -1.11
CA ILE A 149 10.77 20.89 -0.98
C ILE A 149 9.71 21.75 -1.67
N ASN A 150 9.28 21.39 -2.88
CA ASN A 150 8.27 22.13 -3.61
C ASN A 150 6.89 22.04 -2.93
N PHE A 151 6.50 20.86 -2.47
CA PHE A 151 5.24 20.65 -1.75
C PHE A 151 5.16 21.50 -0.48
N VAL A 152 6.18 21.45 0.39
CA VAL A 152 6.17 22.24 1.64
C VAL A 152 6.30 23.75 1.37
N THR A 153 6.97 24.16 0.29
CA THR A 153 7.02 25.57 -0.13
C THR A 153 5.62 26.06 -0.51
N GLN A 154 4.86 25.26 -1.26
CA GLN A 154 3.47 25.60 -1.62
C GLN A 154 2.57 25.69 -0.38
N LEU A 155 2.74 24.80 0.60
CA LEU A 155 2.00 24.87 1.87
C LEU A 155 2.31 26.13 2.68
N GLN A 156 3.56 26.62 2.65
CA GLN A 156 3.89 27.90 3.27
C GLN A 156 3.28 29.08 2.51
N GLN A 157 3.33 29.06 1.18
CA GLN A 157 2.73 30.11 0.34
C GLN A 157 1.21 30.23 0.56
N SER A 158 0.53 29.09 0.71
CA SER A 158 -0.91 29.03 0.99
C SER A 158 -1.27 29.21 2.46
N GLN A 159 -0.29 29.53 3.32
CA GLN A 159 -0.48 29.74 4.76
C GLN A 159 -1.07 28.51 5.50
N GLN A 160 -0.86 27.31 4.96
CA GLN A 160 -1.27 26.05 5.59
C GLN A 160 -0.21 25.51 6.55
N LEU A 161 1.04 25.99 6.42
CA LEU A 161 2.15 25.60 7.28
C LEU A 161 2.93 26.85 7.72
N PHE A 162 3.03 27.06 9.04
CA PHE A 162 3.74 28.19 9.64
C PHE A 162 5.01 27.70 10.34
N ASN A 163 6.16 28.27 9.96
CA ASN A 163 7.47 27.93 10.53
C ASN A 163 8.41 29.13 10.41
N SER A 164 9.43 29.22 11.29
CA SER A 164 10.47 30.26 11.26
C SER A 164 11.47 30.12 10.10
N MET A 165 11.50 28.95 9.44
CA MET A 165 12.26 28.73 8.22
C MET A 165 11.38 29.08 7.01
N HIS A 166 11.73 30.16 6.31
CA HIS A 166 11.00 30.69 5.16
C HIS A 166 11.53 30.08 3.85
N LEU A 167 10.79 29.12 3.29
CA LEU A 167 11.14 28.43 2.04
C LEU A 167 10.76 29.24 0.79
N VAL A 168 9.97 30.30 0.94
CA VAL A 168 9.70 31.27 -0.12
C VAL A 168 10.81 32.30 -0.16
N ALA A 169 11.32 32.62 -1.35
CA ALA A 169 12.39 33.59 -1.51
C ALA A 169 12.00 34.96 -0.91
N TYR A 170 12.89 35.50 -0.09
CA TYR A 170 12.73 36.82 0.51
C TYR A 170 13.10 37.92 -0.50
N MET A 171 12.12 38.75 -0.87
CA MET A 171 12.25 39.82 -1.86
C MET A 171 12.10 41.23 -1.24
N GLY A 172 12.22 41.34 0.09
CA GLY A 172 12.18 42.64 0.77
C GLY A 172 13.45 43.47 0.49
N PRO A 173 13.34 44.81 0.52
CA PRO A 173 14.46 45.71 0.23
C PRO A 173 15.43 45.90 1.41
N THR A 174 15.09 45.39 2.60
CA THR A 174 15.88 45.50 3.83
C THR A 174 16.17 44.13 4.41
N LEU A 175 17.09 44.05 5.38
CA LEU A 175 17.36 42.79 6.08
C LEU A 175 16.09 42.31 6.82
N PRO A 176 15.83 40.98 6.87
CA PRO A 176 14.70 40.43 7.62
C PRO A 176 14.71 40.88 9.08
N ALA A 177 13.57 41.39 9.56
CA ALA A 177 13.39 41.80 10.94
C ALA A 177 13.23 40.58 11.84
N VAL A 178 14.33 40.08 12.39
CA VAL A 178 14.39 38.88 13.24
C VAL A 178 14.63 39.24 14.71
N ARG A 179 14.08 38.43 15.63
CA ARG A 179 14.22 38.65 17.08
C ARG A 179 15.31 37.77 17.73
N GLN A 180 15.79 36.76 16.99
CA GLN A 180 16.75 35.75 17.44
C GLN A 180 17.88 35.56 16.42
N ASN A 181 18.74 34.55 16.64
CA ASN A 181 19.77 34.17 15.67
C ASN A 181 19.10 33.86 14.33
N ALA A 182 19.74 34.24 13.23
CA ALA A 182 19.16 34.05 11.90
C ALA A 182 20.21 33.65 10.88
N VAL A 183 19.76 32.93 9.86
CA VAL A 183 20.53 32.61 8.67
C VAL A 183 19.86 33.19 7.44
N LEU A 184 20.64 33.81 6.56
CA LEU A 184 20.23 34.30 5.26
C LEU A 184 21.14 33.69 4.20
N ILE A 185 20.57 32.92 3.28
CA ILE A 185 21.29 32.27 2.19
C ILE A 185 21.03 33.04 0.90
N VAL A 186 22.09 33.51 0.23
CA VAL A 186 22.04 34.22 -1.04
C VAL A 186 22.53 33.30 -2.14
N ASP A 187 21.66 32.95 -3.09
CA ASP A 187 21.98 31.99 -4.14
C ASP A 187 22.19 32.64 -5.52
N SER A 188 22.94 31.96 -6.41
CA SER A 188 23.39 32.44 -7.72
C SER A 188 22.40 32.23 -8.87
N GLU A 189 21.19 31.76 -8.59
CA GLU A 189 20.12 31.37 -9.54
C GLU A 189 20.15 29.96 -10.14
N SER A 190 20.88 28.98 -9.59
CA SER A 190 20.75 27.61 -10.09
C SER A 190 19.47 26.94 -9.56
N GLU A 191 18.59 26.53 -10.47
CA GLU A 191 17.48 25.58 -10.27
C GLU A 191 16.55 25.80 -9.07
N LEU A 192 15.53 26.66 -9.25
CA LEU A 192 14.40 26.83 -8.34
C LEU A 192 14.77 27.14 -6.87
N GLY A 193 16.04 27.43 -6.55
CA GLY A 193 16.53 27.57 -5.18
C GLY A 193 16.37 26.30 -4.33
N LEU A 194 16.57 25.10 -4.90
CA LEU A 194 16.44 23.85 -4.14
C LEU A 194 17.48 23.74 -3.03
N PHE A 195 18.74 24.09 -3.31
CA PHE A 195 19.84 23.99 -2.36
C PHE A 195 19.66 24.86 -1.10
N PRO A 196 19.36 26.18 -1.19
CA PRO A 196 19.10 27.00 0.00
C PRO A 196 17.89 26.47 0.80
N ARG A 197 16.81 26.05 0.13
CA ARG A 197 15.62 25.49 0.81
C ARG A 197 15.93 24.19 1.55
N GLN A 198 16.80 23.35 0.98
CA GLN A 198 17.26 22.12 1.63
C GLN A 198 18.05 22.40 2.92
N ILE A 199 18.90 23.43 2.91
CA ILE A 199 19.63 23.88 4.12
C ILE A 199 18.63 24.35 5.19
N LEU A 200 17.66 25.19 4.82
CA LEU A 200 16.65 25.71 5.75
C LEU A 200 15.82 24.57 6.39
N LEU A 201 15.40 23.58 5.59
CA LEU A 201 14.68 22.41 6.11
C LEU A 201 15.53 21.60 7.10
N ALA A 202 16.81 21.40 6.81
CA ALA A 202 17.69 20.67 7.71
C ALA A 202 17.94 21.44 9.04
N LEU A 203 18.02 22.77 8.97
CA LEU A 203 18.16 23.64 10.13
C LEU A 203 16.87 23.77 10.95
N SER A 204 15.70 23.39 10.41
CA SER A 204 14.42 23.52 11.11
C SER A 204 14.36 22.76 12.44
N SER A 205 15.15 21.69 12.59
CA SER A 205 15.26 20.93 13.83
C SER A 205 15.85 21.74 15.01
N TYR A 206 16.49 22.88 14.76
CA TYR A 206 17.10 23.75 15.78
C TYR A 206 16.17 24.95 16.08
N GLU A 207 15.67 25.03 17.32
CA GLU A 207 14.53 25.91 17.70
C GLU A 207 14.83 27.42 17.79
N VAL A 208 16.09 27.85 17.63
CA VAL A 208 16.53 29.23 17.92
C VAL A 208 17.06 29.96 16.67
N ILE A 209 16.75 29.47 15.47
CA ILE A 209 17.23 30.06 14.21
C ILE A 209 16.05 30.44 13.31
N ASP A 210 15.98 31.71 12.92
CA ASP A 210 15.11 32.16 11.82
C ASP A 210 15.86 31.99 10.48
N GLY A 211 15.20 31.45 9.47
CA GLY A 211 15.85 31.10 8.21
C GLY A 211 15.24 31.77 7.01
N TYR A 212 16.07 32.42 6.20
CA TYR A 212 15.67 33.08 4.97
C TYR A 212 16.60 32.67 3.84
N TRP A 213 16.08 32.71 2.63
CA TRP A 213 16.90 32.69 1.44
C TRP A 213 16.44 33.74 0.44
N THR A 214 17.37 34.21 -0.39
CA THR A 214 17.14 35.17 -1.45
C THR A 214 18.05 34.86 -2.63
N THR A 215 17.93 35.64 -3.68
CA THR A 215 18.79 35.54 -4.86
C THR A 215 19.63 36.80 -4.99
N ILE A 216 20.76 36.70 -5.69
CA ILE A 216 21.57 37.87 -6.08
C ILE A 216 20.77 38.93 -6.88
N ARG A 217 19.59 38.59 -7.43
CA ARG A 217 18.70 39.54 -8.11
C ARG A 217 17.92 40.46 -7.16
N ASN A 218 17.89 40.18 -5.87
CA ASN A 218 17.36 41.15 -4.90
C ASN A 218 18.39 42.27 -4.69
N VAL A 219 18.54 43.12 -5.70
CA VAL A 219 19.56 44.19 -5.76
C VAL A 219 19.44 45.12 -4.56
N ALA A 220 18.22 45.49 -4.18
CA ALA A 220 17.97 46.34 -3.02
C ALA A 220 18.53 45.73 -1.72
N LEU A 221 18.35 44.42 -1.51
CA LEU A 221 18.93 43.74 -0.36
C LEU A 221 20.45 43.61 -0.46
N MET A 222 21.01 43.42 -1.66
CA MET A 222 22.47 43.34 -1.88
C MET A 222 23.18 44.68 -1.62
N GLU A 223 22.51 45.81 -1.86
CA GLU A 223 23.01 47.14 -1.50
C GLU A 223 23.17 47.30 0.02
N VAL A 224 22.29 46.66 0.81
CA VAL A 224 22.33 46.71 2.28
C VAL A 224 23.29 45.67 2.86
N LEU A 225 23.25 44.43 2.35
CA LEU A 225 24.02 43.29 2.88
C LEU A 225 25.47 43.27 2.38
N GLY A 226 25.72 43.84 1.20
CA GLY A 226 26.95 43.66 0.43
C GLY A 226 26.92 42.39 -0.42
N SER A 227 27.51 42.44 -1.62
CA SER A 227 27.58 41.28 -2.50
C SER A 227 28.42 40.16 -1.86
N PRO A 228 27.93 38.90 -1.87
CA PRO A 228 28.65 37.78 -1.26
C PRO A 228 29.96 37.50 -2.01
N THR A 229 31.00 37.18 -1.24
CA THR A 229 32.33 36.83 -1.77
C THR A 229 32.39 35.43 -2.42
N GLN A 230 31.37 34.61 -2.19
CA GLN A 230 31.21 33.24 -2.70
C GLN A 230 29.71 32.91 -2.73
N LEU A 231 29.28 32.12 -3.71
CA LEU A 231 27.90 31.63 -3.82
C LEU A 231 27.80 30.10 -3.62
N PRO A 232 26.73 29.59 -2.97
CA PRO A 232 25.75 30.37 -2.21
C PRO A 232 26.41 31.08 -1.01
N GLY A 233 26.07 32.35 -0.82
CA GLY A 233 26.56 33.17 0.27
C GLY A 233 25.73 32.90 1.52
N VAL A 234 26.35 32.36 2.57
CA VAL A 234 25.67 32.10 3.84
C VAL A 234 26.02 33.20 4.83
N PHE A 235 25.00 33.95 5.27
CA PHE A 235 25.13 35.00 6.26
C PHE A 235 24.45 34.57 7.55
N ILE A 236 25.13 34.75 8.68
CA ILE A 236 24.57 34.51 10.00
C ILE A 236 24.41 35.83 10.74
N ARG A 237 23.36 35.92 11.54
CA ARG A 237 23.16 36.99 12.51
C ARG A 237 23.48 36.45 13.90
N ASP A 238 24.51 36.99 14.53
CA ASP A 238 24.94 36.62 15.86
C ASP A 238 24.15 37.37 16.97
N GLU A 239 24.42 37.04 18.23
CA GLU A 239 23.79 37.68 19.40
C GLU A 239 24.01 39.20 19.46
N SER A 240 25.07 39.70 18.79
CA SER A 240 25.37 41.13 18.66
C SER A 240 24.55 41.83 17.58
N GLN A 241 23.55 41.14 17.01
CA GLN A 241 22.57 41.64 16.04
C GLN A 241 23.15 42.01 14.67
N ASN A 242 24.41 41.69 14.40
CA ASN A 242 25.11 42.02 13.15
C ASN A 242 25.13 40.83 12.19
N TRP A 243 25.00 41.11 10.89
CA TRP A 243 25.07 40.09 9.85
C TRP A 243 26.52 39.90 9.39
N LYS A 244 26.96 38.64 9.32
CA LYS A 244 28.31 38.28 8.90
C LYS A 244 28.27 37.10 7.92
N GLN A 245 29.00 37.23 6.80
CA GLN A 245 29.18 36.12 5.87
C GLN A 245 30.10 35.04 6.47
N LEU A 246 29.66 33.79 6.45
CA LEU A 246 30.49 32.64 6.76
C LEU A 246 31.45 32.35 5.61
N LYS A 247 32.70 32.03 5.94
CA LYS A 247 33.68 31.52 4.97
C LYS A 247 33.52 30.01 4.90
N LEU A 248 32.98 29.52 3.79
CA LEU A 248 32.74 28.10 3.57
C LEU A 248 33.95 27.47 2.88
N THR A 249 34.44 26.37 3.42
CA THR A 249 35.53 25.58 2.81
C THR A 249 35.00 24.54 1.82
N SER A 250 33.73 24.16 1.95
CA SER A 250 33.02 23.22 1.08
C SER A 250 31.57 23.66 0.91
N LEU A 251 31.01 23.43 -0.28
CA LEU A 251 29.60 23.69 -0.60
C LEU A 251 28.73 22.44 -0.46
N SER A 252 29.25 21.36 0.16
CA SER A 252 28.41 20.21 0.49
C SER A 252 27.36 20.58 1.56
N LEU A 253 26.14 20.05 1.45
CA LEU A 253 25.05 20.32 2.37
C LEU A 253 25.46 20.11 3.85
N GLN A 254 26.15 18.99 4.12
CA GLN A 254 26.59 18.64 5.47
C GLN A 254 27.60 19.66 6.04
N GLU A 255 28.58 20.10 5.24
CA GLU A 255 29.58 21.05 5.72
C GLU A 255 29.00 22.46 5.89
N VAL A 256 28.04 22.86 5.05
CA VAL A 256 27.32 24.14 5.23
C VAL A 256 26.52 24.13 6.53
N ILE A 257 25.70 23.09 6.77
CA ILE A 257 24.94 22.95 8.01
C ILE A 257 25.89 22.92 9.21
N LYS A 258 26.96 22.11 9.13
CA LYS A 258 27.96 22.02 10.19
C LYS A 258 28.64 23.36 10.44
N SER A 259 28.95 24.15 9.41
CA SER A 259 29.55 25.48 9.57
C SER A 259 28.59 26.45 10.27
N ILE A 260 27.29 26.40 9.93
CA ILE A 260 26.23 27.20 10.59
C ILE A 260 26.04 26.78 12.06
N LEU A 261 26.08 25.48 12.35
CA LEU A 261 25.91 24.95 13.71
C LEU A 261 27.18 25.04 14.56
N ALA A 262 28.37 24.93 13.96
CA ALA A 262 29.65 25.06 14.64
C ALA A 262 29.90 26.49 15.11
N SER A 263 29.25 27.48 14.50
CA SER A 263 29.13 28.81 15.09
C SER A 263 28.29 28.85 16.40
N ASN A 264 27.66 27.75 16.84
CA ASN A 264 26.88 27.67 18.08
C ASN A 264 26.74 26.24 18.71
N LEU A 265 27.87 25.54 18.93
CA LEU A 265 28.07 24.33 19.77
C LEU A 265 27.55 22.93 19.29
N THR A 266 28.54 22.11 18.87
CA THR A 266 28.86 20.67 19.08
C THR A 266 27.80 19.55 19.09
N THR A 267 28.04 18.51 18.27
CA THR A 267 27.30 17.22 18.14
C THR A 267 28.26 16.00 18.11
N SER A 268 27.77 14.78 18.44
CA SER A 268 28.29 13.50 17.87
C SER A 268 27.26 12.35 17.90
N LYS A 269 27.37 11.41 16.96
CA LYS A 269 26.38 10.40 16.48
C LYS A 269 27.14 9.06 16.18
N ILE A 270 26.62 7.83 16.36
CA ILE A 270 26.15 6.80 15.36
C ILE A 270 26.57 5.36 15.81
N GLY A 271 25.85 4.29 15.41
CA GLY A 271 26.45 2.96 15.14
C GLY A 271 25.53 1.73 15.02
N ASP A 272 25.47 1.10 13.83
CA ASP A 272 24.51 0.10 13.32
C ASP A 272 24.73 -1.42 13.56
N MET A 273 23.60 -2.17 13.43
CA MET A 273 23.25 -3.48 12.80
C MET A 273 24.23 -4.66 12.55
N ALA A 274 23.69 -5.91 12.63
CA ALA A 274 23.80 -7.03 11.63
C ALA A 274 23.17 -8.38 12.17
N SER A 275 22.19 -9.03 11.49
CA SER A 275 22.24 -10.16 10.48
C SER A 275 22.39 -11.61 11.01
N ASN A 276 21.53 -12.57 10.57
CA ASN A 276 21.91 -13.92 10.08
C ASN A 276 20.77 -14.86 9.58
N SER A 277 21.21 -15.96 8.94
CA SER A 277 20.69 -16.80 7.83
C SER A 277 19.87 -18.08 8.16
N PHE A 278 19.78 -19.02 7.20
CA PHE A 278 18.57 -19.78 6.84
C PHE A 278 18.84 -21.11 6.07
N PRO A 279 17.98 -22.17 6.12
CA PRO A 279 18.16 -23.44 5.35
C PRO A 279 16.96 -24.00 4.53
N SER A 280 17.25 -24.49 3.31
CA SER A 280 16.37 -24.97 2.22
C SER A 280 15.54 -26.26 2.42
N LYS A 281 14.34 -26.35 1.81
CA LYS A 281 13.62 -27.63 1.59
C LYS A 281 12.73 -27.68 0.31
N ILE A 282 12.78 -28.86 -0.32
CA ILE A 282 12.06 -29.58 -1.39
C ILE A 282 10.87 -28.88 -2.11
N MET A 283 10.88 -28.94 -3.46
CA MET A 283 9.86 -28.43 -4.37
C MET A 283 8.74 -29.45 -4.64
N ALA A 284 7.52 -29.16 -4.22
CA ALA A 284 6.30 -29.89 -4.59
C ALA A 284 5.18 -28.86 -4.87
N VAL A 285 4.18 -29.21 -5.69
CA VAL A 285 3.00 -28.37 -5.90
C VAL A 285 1.96 -28.75 -4.84
N HIS A 286 1.54 -27.80 -4.01
CA HIS A 286 0.52 -28.04 -2.97
C HIS A 286 -0.78 -27.32 -3.30
N MET A 287 -1.91 -28.02 -3.12
CA MET A 287 -3.24 -27.44 -3.32
C MET A 287 -3.46 -26.19 -2.45
N VAL A 288 -3.02 -26.24 -1.18
CA VAL A 288 -3.18 -25.12 -0.24
C VAL A 288 -2.46 -23.85 -0.69
N ASP A 289 -1.32 -23.97 -1.40
CA ASP A 289 -0.63 -22.80 -1.95
C ASP A 289 -1.49 -22.15 -3.04
N MET A 290 -2.06 -22.94 -3.95
CA MET A 290 -2.91 -22.42 -5.02
C MET A 290 -4.24 -21.86 -4.51
N GLU A 291 -4.89 -22.53 -3.55
CA GLU A 291 -6.12 -22.02 -2.92
C GLU A 291 -5.84 -20.70 -2.16
N ASN A 292 -4.69 -20.58 -1.49
CA ASN A 292 -4.22 -19.30 -0.92
C ASN A 292 -3.99 -18.24 -2.01
N GLY A 293 -3.43 -18.62 -3.15
CA GLY A 293 -3.25 -17.73 -4.31
C GLY A 293 -4.58 -17.18 -4.82
N ILE A 294 -5.60 -18.02 -4.98
CA ILE A 294 -6.96 -17.61 -5.38
C ILE A 294 -7.58 -16.71 -4.31
N SER A 295 -7.48 -17.12 -3.04
CA SER A 295 -8.04 -16.37 -1.90
C SER A 295 -7.47 -14.95 -1.84
N TYR A 296 -6.15 -14.80 -1.92
CA TYR A 296 -5.47 -13.50 -1.92
C TYR A 296 -5.79 -12.69 -3.18
N ALA A 297 -5.81 -13.33 -4.36
CA ALA A 297 -6.14 -12.67 -5.61
C ALA A 297 -7.53 -12.01 -5.60
N LEU A 298 -8.51 -12.65 -4.97
CA LEU A 298 -9.89 -12.16 -4.90
C LEU A 298 -10.09 -11.20 -3.73
N ARG A 299 -9.76 -11.65 -2.51
CA ARG A 299 -10.07 -10.91 -1.27
C ARG A 299 -9.14 -9.72 -1.02
N HIS A 300 -7.95 -9.74 -1.60
CA HIS A 300 -6.94 -8.72 -1.35
C HIS A 300 -6.68 -7.87 -2.58
N GLU A 301 -6.27 -8.48 -3.69
CA GLU A 301 -5.91 -7.71 -4.90
C GLU A 301 -7.15 -7.09 -5.56
N ALA A 302 -8.14 -7.91 -5.93
CA ALA A 302 -9.37 -7.41 -6.56
C ALA A 302 -10.16 -6.48 -5.62
N SER A 303 -10.43 -6.93 -4.40
CA SER A 303 -11.15 -6.12 -3.42
C SER A 303 -10.39 -4.87 -2.94
N SER A 304 -9.07 -4.72 -3.12
CA SER A 304 -8.38 -3.46 -2.75
C SER A 304 -8.84 -2.24 -3.57
N HIS A 305 -9.49 -2.48 -4.71
CA HIS A 305 -9.97 -1.42 -5.57
C HIS A 305 -11.16 -0.73 -4.93
N LYS A 306 -11.09 0.60 -4.77
CA LYS A 306 -12.24 1.39 -4.32
C LYS A 306 -13.44 1.22 -5.26
N VAL A 307 -13.18 1.32 -6.56
CA VAL A 307 -14.14 0.98 -7.61
C VAL A 307 -13.40 0.17 -8.66
N ILE A 308 -13.98 -0.97 -9.03
CA ILE A 308 -13.60 -1.82 -10.15
C ILE A 308 -14.41 -1.33 -11.35
N SER A 309 -13.72 -0.77 -12.35
CA SER A 309 -14.36 -0.23 -13.55
C SER A 309 -14.90 -1.34 -14.46
N ALA A 310 -15.78 -1.03 -15.42
CA ALA A 310 -16.30 -2.01 -16.39
C ALA A 310 -15.20 -2.84 -17.08
N ASP A 311 -14.12 -2.20 -17.54
CA ASP A 311 -12.99 -2.87 -18.20
C ASP A 311 -12.24 -3.82 -17.24
N ASP A 312 -12.02 -3.38 -16.00
CA ASP A 312 -11.39 -4.20 -14.96
C ASP A 312 -12.31 -5.37 -14.57
N LEU A 313 -13.61 -5.13 -14.51
CA LEU A 313 -14.62 -6.10 -14.11
C LEU A 313 -14.76 -7.22 -15.14
N LEU A 314 -14.70 -6.89 -16.44
CA LEU A 314 -14.61 -7.87 -17.51
C LEU A 314 -13.36 -8.75 -17.35
N SER A 315 -12.21 -8.14 -17.02
CA SER A 315 -10.97 -8.89 -16.79
C SER A 315 -11.08 -9.82 -15.58
N LEU A 316 -11.77 -9.37 -14.51
CA LEU A 316 -12.03 -10.17 -13.32
C LEU A 316 -13.00 -11.33 -13.62
N GLU A 317 -14.08 -11.08 -14.37
CA GLU A 317 -15.04 -12.10 -14.79
C GLU A 317 -14.33 -13.21 -15.57
N VAL A 318 -13.58 -12.84 -16.61
CA VAL A 318 -12.83 -13.77 -17.45
C VAL A 318 -11.88 -14.60 -16.58
N PHE A 319 -11.13 -13.95 -15.68
CA PHE A 319 -10.23 -14.65 -14.76
C PHE A 319 -10.93 -15.65 -13.85
N VAL A 320 -12.02 -15.24 -13.18
CA VAL A 320 -12.78 -16.09 -12.25
C VAL A 320 -13.43 -17.27 -12.98
N ARG A 321 -13.96 -17.07 -14.19
CA ARG A 321 -14.52 -18.14 -15.01
C ARG A 321 -13.46 -19.14 -15.47
N THR A 322 -12.28 -18.65 -15.85
CA THR A 322 -11.12 -19.51 -16.15
C THR A 322 -10.73 -20.35 -14.92
N LEU A 323 -10.76 -19.78 -13.71
CA LEU A 323 -10.54 -20.55 -12.48
C LEU A 323 -11.62 -21.63 -12.30
N GLY A 324 -12.90 -21.28 -12.39
CA GLY A 324 -14.00 -22.25 -12.25
C GLY A 324 -13.92 -23.42 -13.25
N ARG A 325 -13.41 -23.14 -14.46
CA ARG A 325 -13.29 -24.14 -15.54
C ARG A 325 -12.06 -25.04 -15.40
N TYR A 326 -10.89 -24.49 -15.08
CA TYR A 326 -9.62 -25.20 -15.20
C TYR A 326 -8.91 -25.47 -13.87
N PHE A 327 -9.28 -24.80 -12.77
CA PHE A 327 -8.64 -25.04 -11.48
C PHE A 327 -8.92 -26.49 -11.02
N PRO A 328 -7.90 -27.32 -10.71
CA PRO A 328 -8.10 -28.71 -10.29
C PRO A 328 -8.50 -28.83 -8.81
N GLY A 329 -9.29 -27.88 -8.30
CA GLY A 329 -9.82 -27.87 -6.95
C GLY A 329 -10.99 -28.82 -6.74
N ARG A 330 -11.47 -28.86 -5.49
CA ARG A 330 -12.70 -29.57 -5.12
C ARG A 330 -13.88 -29.08 -5.96
N LYS A 331 -14.87 -29.95 -6.19
CA LYS A 331 -16.03 -29.64 -7.03
C LYS A 331 -16.76 -28.39 -6.52
N GLU A 332 -16.88 -28.28 -5.20
CA GLU A 332 -17.56 -27.22 -4.48
C GLU A 332 -16.82 -25.89 -4.64
N VAL A 333 -15.48 -25.89 -4.59
CA VAL A 333 -14.66 -24.70 -4.85
C VAL A 333 -14.80 -24.24 -6.31
N ARG A 334 -14.80 -25.17 -7.27
CA ARG A 334 -15.02 -24.81 -8.69
C ARG A 334 -16.41 -24.26 -8.94
N GLN A 335 -17.43 -24.85 -8.31
CA GLN A 335 -18.80 -24.35 -8.39
C GLN A 335 -18.92 -22.95 -7.80
N TYR A 336 -18.33 -22.72 -6.62
CA TYR A 336 -18.25 -21.40 -6.00
C TYR A 336 -17.60 -20.36 -6.93
N LEU A 337 -16.49 -20.69 -7.59
CA LEU A 337 -15.83 -19.80 -8.54
C LEU A 337 -16.71 -19.54 -9.78
N SER A 338 -17.44 -20.55 -10.28
CA SER A 338 -18.39 -20.36 -11.38
C SER A 338 -19.53 -19.42 -11.00
N GLU A 339 -20.12 -19.61 -9.82
CA GLU A 339 -21.21 -18.76 -9.29
C GLU A 339 -20.73 -17.32 -9.04
N LEU A 340 -19.49 -17.14 -8.57
CA LEU A 340 -18.86 -15.83 -8.44
C LEU A 340 -18.72 -15.14 -9.82
N GLY A 341 -18.29 -15.87 -10.85
CA GLY A 341 -18.20 -15.34 -12.22
C GLY A 341 -19.57 -14.88 -12.75
N GLU A 342 -20.62 -15.66 -12.53
CA GLU A 342 -22.00 -15.29 -12.88
C GLU A 342 -22.52 -14.08 -12.08
N TRP A 343 -22.11 -13.95 -10.81
CA TRP A 343 -22.48 -12.81 -9.99
C TRP A 343 -21.75 -11.53 -10.42
N ILE A 344 -20.46 -11.62 -10.74
CA ILE A 344 -19.67 -10.51 -11.30
C ILE A 344 -20.31 -10.02 -12.60
N GLN A 345 -20.69 -10.94 -13.49
CA GLN A 345 -21.31 -10.63 -14.78
C GLN A 345 -22.62 -9.82 -14.65
N LYS A 346 -23.33 -9.90 -13.52
CA LYS A 346 -24.57 -9.13 -13.30
C LYS A 346 -24.34 -7.66 -12.98
N HIS A 347 -23.09 -7.25 -12.77
CA HIS A 347 -22.70 -5.87 -12.52
C HIS A 347 -22.09 -5.32 -13.82
N ASP A 348 -22.88 -4.66 -14.66
CA ASP A 348 -22.43 -4.28 -16.02
C ASP A 348 -21.53 -3.01 -16.05
N ASP A 349 -21.64 -2.14 -15.04
CA ASP A 349 -21.00 -0.81 -15.07
C ASP A 349 -19.74 -0.72 -14.18
N ALA A 350 -19.91 -1.00 -12.89
CA ALA A 350 -18.85 -0.90 -11.91
C ALA A 350 -19.21 -1.72 -10.67
N LEU A 351 -18.19 -2.20 -9.97
CA LEU A 351 -18.34 -2.91 -8.71
C LEU A 351 -17.45 -2.27 -7.65
N ASP A 352 -18.02 -1.97 -6.49
CA ASP A 352 -17.25 -1.52 -5.35
C ASP A 352 -16.49 -2.71 -4.72
N GLY A 353 -15.22 -2.50 -4.34
CA GLY A 353 -14.37 -3.56 -3.81
C GLY A 353 -14.80 -4.10 -2.44
N GLU A 354 -15.48 -3.28 -1.62
CA GLU A 354 -16.08 -3.68 -0.35
C GLU A 354 -17.31 -4.57 -0.57
N THR A 355 -18.09 -4.27 -1.61
CA THR A 355 -19.21 -5.13 -2.04
C THR A 355 -18.69 -6.50 -2.49
N LEU A 356 -17.60 -6.54 -3.29
CA LEU A 356 -16.95 -7.79 -3.66
C LEU A 356 -16.43 -8.55 -2.43
N GLU A 357 -15.75 -7.87 -1.51
CA GLU A 357 -15.23 -8.47 -0.27
C GLU A 357 -16.36 -9.08 0.58
N SER A 358 -17.46 -8.35 0.74
CA SER A 358 -18.64 -8.79 1.48
C SER A 358 -19.27 -10.03 0.85
N TYR A 359 -19.43 -10.04 -0.48
CA TYR A 359 -19.95 -11.21 -1.20
C TYR A 359 -19.03 -12.42 -1.03
N LEU A 360 -17.72 -12.23 -1.17
CA LEU A 360 -16.73 -13.29 -0.98
C LEU A 360 -16.82 -13.86 0.45
N ALA A 361 -16.97 -13.01 1.47
CA ALA A 361 -17.10 -13.44 2.86
C ALA A 361 -18.42 -14.20 3.13
N GLU A 362 -19.55 -13.71 2.60
CA GLU A 362 -20.88 -14.32 2.80
C GLU A 362 -20.98 -15.72 2.19
N LYS A 363 -20.40 -15.93 1.00
CA LYS A 363 -20.54 -17.19 0.24
C LYS A 363 -19.58 -18.30 0.66
N GLN A 364 -18.68 -18.04 1.61
CA GLN A 364 -17.71 -19.01 2.11
C GLN A 364 -18.32 -19.86 3.24
N HIS A 365 -18.38 -21.17 3.02
CA HIS A 365 -18.82 -22.16 4.01
C HIS A 365 -17.91 -23.39 3.95
N ALA A 366 -18.12 -24.39 4.82
CA ALA A 366 -17.18 -25.51 5.02
C ALA A 366 -16.73 -26.21 3.72
N ASP A 367 -17.62 -26.33 2.73
CA ASP A 367 -17.35 -27.03 1.48
C ASP A 367 -16.78 -26.13 0.36
N THR A 368 -17.12 -24.85 0.35
CA THR A 368 -16.58 -23.84 -0.61
C THR A 368 -15.36 -23.09 -0.09
N PHE A 369 -14.92 -23.44 1.13
CA PHE A 369 -13.87 -22.75 1.85
C PHE A 369 -12.56 -22.68 1.05
N LEU A 370 -12.09 -21.45 0.85
CA LEU A 370 -10.71 -21.15 0.47
C LEU A 370 -9.94 -20.73 1.73
N PRO A 371 -8.73 -21.28 1.97
CA PRO A 371 -7.92 -20.98 3.13
C PRO A 371 -7.57 -19.50 3.22
N TYR A 372 -7.29 -19.11 4.47
CA TYR A 372 -6.77 -17.80 4.78
C TYR A 372 -5.28 -17.76 4.44
N HIS A 373 -4.83 -16.69 3.78
CA HIS A 373 -3.60 -16.53 3.00
C HIS A 373 -2.25 -16.62 3.77
N THR A 374 -2.17 -17.38 4.86
CA THR A 374 -1.05 -17.41 5.82
C THR A 374 -0.33 -18.76 5.93
N ASP A 375 -0.93 -19.85 5.40
CA ASP A 375 -0.41 -21.22 5.53
C ASP A 375 0.27 -21.76 4.27
N TYR A 376 1.14 -20.97 3.65
CA TYR A 376 1.92 -21.44 2.50
C TYR A 376 2.80 -22.66 2.87
N LYS A 377 2.90 -23.62 1.96
CA LYS A 377 3.72 -24.84 2.06
C LYS A 377 4.96 -24.71 1.19
N ALA A 378 4.87 -25.08 -0.08
CA ALA A 378 5.98 -24.98 -1.00
C ALA A 378 6.27 -23.54 -1.39
N CYS A 379 5.30 -22.62 -1.25
CA CYS A 379 5.51 -21.19 -1.45
C CYS A 379 5.91 -20.43 -0.19
N LYS A 380 6.14 -21.12 0.93
CA LYS A 380 6.68 -20.49 2.14
C LYS A 380 8.08 -19.95 1.89
N GLY A 381 8.27 -18.67 2.18
CA GLY A 381 9.59 -18.02 2.19
C GLY A 381 10.35 -18.31 3.47
N SER A 382 11.66 -18.07 3.43
CA SER A 382 12.51 -18.07 4.61
C SER A 382 12.09 -16.98 5.59
N MET A 383 11.75 -15.80 5.09
CA MET A 383 11.08 -14.70 5.82
C MET A 383 9.69 -14.44 5.27
N PRO A 384 8.78 -13.84 6.05
CA PRO A 384 7.44 -13.45 5.60
C PRO A 384 7.42 -12.60 4.31
N ARG A 385 8.45 -11.77 4.08
CA ARG A 385 8.59 -10.96 2.86
C ARG A 385 8.92 -11.75 1.60
N TYR A 386 9.41 -12.98 1.71
CA TYR A 386 9.84 -13.75 0.56
C TYR A 386 8.75 -14.71 0.06
N ARG A 387 8.75 -14.94 -1.26
CA ARG A 387 7.94 -15.96 -1.94
C ARG A 387 6.44 -15.71 -1.78
N GLY A 388 5.73 -16.47 -0.95
CA GLY A 388 4.32 -16.26 -0.61
C GLY A 388 3.41 -16.15 -1.83
N TYR A 389 2.58 -15.11 -1.85
CA TYR A 389 1.56 -14.88 -2.87
C TYR A 389 2.08 -14.89 -4.33
N PRO A 390 3.17 -14.19 -4.71
CA PRO A 390 3.75 -14.33 -6.03
C PRO A 390 4.09 -15.77 -6.45
N CYS A 391 4.62 -16.57 -5.51
CA CYS A 391 4.94 -17.98 -5.79
C CYS A 391 3.67 -18.81 -6.01
N SER A 392 2.63 -18.61 -5.20
CA SER A 392 1.39 -19.36 -5.36
C SER A 392 0.66 -18.99 -6.64
N LEU A 393 0.72 -17.71 -7.05
CA LEU A 393 0.11 -17.23 -8.28
C LEU A 393 0.79 -17.83 -9.52
N TRP A 394 2.13 -17.88 -9.56
CA TRP A 394 2.86 -18.60 -10.61
C TRP A 394 2.49 -20.08 -10.65
N THR A 395 2.44 -20.73 -9.49
CA THR A 395 2.06 -22.15 -9.37
C THR A 395 0.66 -22.39 -9.93
N LEU A 396 -0.30 -21.56 -9.52
CA LEU A 396 -1.67 -21.58 -10.02
C LEU A 396 -1.74 -21.42 -11.54
N PHE A 397 -1.06 -20.42 -12.09
CA PHE A 397 -1.08 -20.17 -13.55
C PHE A 397 -0.50 -21.32 -14.36
N HIS A 398 0.62 -21.91 -13.93
CA HIS A 398 1.18 -23.10 -14.59
C HIS A 398 0.19 -24.26 -14.52
N THR A 399 -0.41 -24.50 -13.36
CA THR A 399 -1.45 -25.53 -13.21
C THR A 399 -2.65 -25.28 -14.11
N LEU A 400 -3.17 -24.06 -14.22
CA LEU A 400 -4.28 -23.74 -15.13
C LEU A 400 -3.93 -24.03 -16.59
N THR A 401 -2.73 -23.64 -17.04
CA THR A 401 -2.29 -23.92 -18.42
C THR A 401 -2.21 -25.43 -18.69
N VAL A 402 -1.69 -26.23 -17.75
CA VAL A 402 -1.64 -27.69 -17.87
C VAL A 402 -3.03 -28.30 -17.85
N SER A 403 -3.89 -27.90 -16.91
CA SER A 403 -5.27 -28.41 -16.82
C SER A 403 -6.10 -28.13 -18.08
N ALA A 404 -5.82 -27.02 -18.78
CA ALA A 404 -6.49 -26.69 -20.03
C ALA A 404 -6.09 -27.61 -21.21
N THR A 405 -5.01 -28.38 -21.09
CA THR A 405 -4.57 -29.35 -22.12
C THR A 405 -5.31 -30.69 -22.05
N VAL A 406 -5.93 -31.04 -20.91
CA VAL A 406 -6.46 -32.39 -20.63
C VAL A 406 -7.67 -32.75 -21.49
N ASN A 407 -8.41 -31.76 -22.02
CA ASN A 407 -9.59 -31.95 -22.87
C ASN A 407 -9.52 -31.13 -24.18
N ASP A 408 -8.31 -30.82 -24.68
CA ASP A 408 -8.13 -29.83 -25.75
C ASP A 408 -8.64 -30.34 -27.12
N THR A 409 -9.71 -29.71 -27.63
CA THR A 409 -10.14 -29.77 -29.04
C THR A 409 -9.52 -28.65 -29.90
N GLY A 410 -8.48 -27.97 -29.39
CA GLY A 410 -7.73 -26.91 -30.04
C GLY A 410 -8.10 -25.52 -29.53
N GLY A 411 -7.10 -24.77 -29.03
CA GLY A 411 -7.18 -23.32 -28.80
C GLY A 411 -7.25 -22.83 -27.34
N ASN A 412 -7.31 -23.73 -26.35
CA ASN A 412 -7.49 -23.35 -24.94
C ASN A 412 -6.29 -22.58 -24.32
N GLY A 413 -5.10 -22.64 -24.93
CA GLY A 413 -3.91 -21.95 -24.44
C GLY A 413 -4.04 -20.43 -24.44
N LYS A 414 -4.62 -19.84 -25.50
CA LYS A 414 -4.88 -18.39 -25.56
C LYS A 414 -5.95 -17.95 -24.57
N GLU A 415 -6.97 -18.78 -24.32
CA GLU A 415 -8.03 -18.50 -23.34
C GLU A 415 -7.42 -18.30 -21.94
N VAL A 416 -6.64 -19.28 -21.46
CA VAL A 416 -6.02 -19.22 -20.14
C VAL A 416 -4.99 -18.09 -20.04
N LEU A 417 -4.11 -17.95 -21.04
CA LEU A 417 -3.08 -16.90 -21.02
C LEU A 417 -3.68 -15.50 -21.14
N GLY A 418 -4.79 -15.34 -21.88
CA GLY A 418 -5.53 -14.09 -21.97
C GLY A 418 -6.15 -13.70 -20.64
N ALA A 419 -6.76 -14.66 -19.93
CA ALA A 419 -7.31 -14.46 -18.58
C ALA A 419 -6.21 -14.06 -17.56
N ILE A 420 -5.06 -14.75 -17.60
CA ILE A 420 -3.90 -14.42 -16.77
C ILE A 420 -3.40 -13.00 -17.07
N LEU A 421 -3.25 -12.64 -18.36
CA LEU A 421 -2.79 -11.32 -18.76
C LEU A 421 -3.75 -10.22 -18.31
N GLY A 422 -5.06 -10.42 -18.46
CA GLY A 422 -6.09 -9.51 -17.97
C GLY A 422 -5.98 -9.30 -16.47
N TYR A 423 -5.90 -10.39 -15.70
CA TYR A 423 -5.73 -10.31 -14.25
C TYR A 423 -4.44 -9.57 -13.85
N ILE A 424 -3.29 -9.92 -14.43
CA ILE A 424 -2.00 -9.30 -14.12
C ILE A 424 -2.01 -7.81 -14.45
N LYS A 425 -2.60 -7.42 -15.57
CA LYS A 425 -2.66 -6.02 -16.01
C LYS A 425 -3.52 -5.16 -15.09
N HIS A 426 -4.66 -5.68 -14.65
CA HIS A 426 -5.69 -4.89 -13.98
C HIS A 426 -5.67 -5.01 -12.45
N PHE A 427 -5.20 -6.14 -11.90
CA PHE A 427 -5.28 -6.41 -10.45
C PHE A 427 -3.94 -6.67 -9.79
N PHE A 428 -2.97 -7.26 -10.48
CA PHE A 428 -1.69 -7.60 -9.84
C PHE A 428 -0.90 -6.35 -9.46
N SER A 429 -0.76 -6.15 -8.16
CA SER A 429 -0.46 -4.86 -7.55
C SER A 429 1.03 -4.50 -7.58
N CYS A 430 1.92 -5.45 -7.87
CA CYS A 430 3.31 -5.15 -8.23
C CYS A 430 3.37 -4.55 -9.65
N ARG A 431 3.37 -3.22 -9.75
CA ARG A 431 3.36 -2.49 -11.04
C ARG A 431 4.46 -2.95 -11.99
N GLU A 432 5.71 -2.94 -11.52
CA GLU A 432 6.87 -3.32 -12.36
C GLU A 432 6.78 -4.77 -12.82
N CYS A 433 6.36 -5.68 -11.94
CA CYS A 433 6.16 -7.09 -12.27
C CYS A 433 5.08 -7.25 -13.35
N SER A 434 3.96 -6.52 -13.20
CA SER A 434 2.86 -6.52 -14.17
C SER A 434 3.31 -5.98 -15.53
N GLU A 435 3.99 -4.83 -15.56
CA GLU A 435 4.51 -4.23 -16.79
C GLU A 435 5.51 -5.16 -17.51
N ASN A 436 6.38 -5.82 -16.76
CA ASN A 436 7.34 -6.79 -17.32
C ASN A 436 6.63 -8.02 -17.90
N PHE A 437 5.59 -8.54 -17.25
CA PHE A 437 4.77 -9.62 -17.80
C PHE A 437 4.02 -9.19 -19.06
N GLN A 438 3.45 -7.98 -19.05
CA GLN A 438 2.76 -7.41 -20.21
C GLN A 438 3.69 -7.24 -21.41
N LYS A 439 4.96 -6.82 -21.21
CA LYS A 439 5.96 -6.74 -22.29
C LYS A 439 6.21 -8.11 -22.93
N MET A 440 6.46 -9.15 -22.12
CA MET A 440 6.64 -10.51 -22.63
C MET A 440 5.41 -11.00 -23.41
N ALA A 441 4.20 -10.68 -22.91
CA ALA A 441 2.95 -11.01 -23.57
C ALA A 441 2.79 -10.30 -24.94
N GLN A 442 3.06 -9.00 -25.01
CA GLN A 442 3.00 -8.23 -26.24
C GLN A 442 3.95 -8.78 -27.31
N GLU A 443 5.15 -9.20 -26.91
CA GLU A 443 6.16 -9.73 -27.83
C GLU A 443 5.75 -11.05 -28.50
N SER A 444 5.09 -11.96 -27.78
CA SER A 444 4.98 -13.35 -28.27
C SER A 444 3.72 -14.13 -27.95
N LEU A 445 2.84 -13.66 -27.05
CA LEU A 445 1.63 -14.42 -26.66
C LEU A 445 0.67 -14.61 -27.84
N HIS A 446 0.59 -13.64 -28.76
CA HIS A 446 -0.26 -13.71 -29.94
C HIS A 446 0.06 -14.90 -30.88
N MET A 447 1.29 -15.43 -30.81
CA MET A 447 1.76 -16.57 -31.61
C MET A 447 1.32 -17.94 -31.06
N VAL A 448 0.89 -18.04 -29.79
CA VAL A 448 0.48 -19.30 -29.15
C VAL A 448 -0.78 -19.86 -29.82
N SER A 449 -0.76 -21.08 -30.35
CA SER A 449 -1.85 -21.65 -31.15
C SER A 449 -2.55 -22.86 -30.52
N SER A 450 -1.97 -23.45 -29.47
CA SER A 450 -2.49 -24.64 -28.78
C SER A 450 -2.36 -24.55 -27.27
N GLY A 451 -3.03 -25.45 -26.52
CA GLY A 451 -2.84 -25.58 -25.08
C GLY A 451 -1.38 -25.87 -24.71
N ASP A 452 -0.73 -26.76 -25.45
CA ASP A 452 0.67 -27.16 -25.21
C ASP A 452 1.65 -26.01 -25.45
N GLU A 453 1.43 -25.22 -26.51
CA GLU A 453 2.20 -24.00 -26.72
C GLU A 453 1.95 -22.96 -25.62
N GLY A 454 0.75 -22.93 -25.03
CA GLY A 454 0.44 -22.07 -23.89
C GLY A 454 1.23 -22.45 -22.62
N VAL A 455 1.34 -23.75 -22.32
CA VAL A 455 2.17 -24.27 -21.22
C VAL A 455 3.63 -23.87 -21.41
N ILE A 456 4.17 -24.10 -22.61
CA ILE A 456 5.56 -23.75 -22.91
C ILE A 456 5.78 -22.24 -22.90
N TRP A 457 4.86 -21.44 -23.40
CA TRP A 457 4.97 -19.98 -23.40
C TRP A 457 5.10 -19.43 -21.98
N LEU A 458 4.22 -19.85 -21.07
CA LEU A 458 4.26 -19.40 -19.67
C LEU A 458 5.54 -19.85 -18.97
N TRP A 459 6.02 -21.06 -19.26
CA TRP A 459 7.29 -21.58 -18.75
C TRP A 459 8.49 -20.73 -19.21
N ARG A 460 8.56 -20.37 -20.49
CA ARG A 460 9.62 -19.48 -21.01
C ARG A 460 9.57 -18.12 -20.32
N ALA A 461 8.38 -17.52 -20.23
CA ALA A 461 8.19 -16.22 -19.57
C ALA A 461 8.64 -16.26 -18.09
N HIS A 462 8.29 -17.33 -17.36
CA HIS A 462 8.72 -17.49 -15.97
C HIS A 462 10.25 -17.66 -15.86
N ASN A 463 10.90 -18.36 -16.79
CA ASN A 463 12.35 -18.50 -16.80
C ASN A 463 13.10 -17.21 -17.18
N VAL A 464 12.52 -16.36 -18.02
CA VAL A 464 13.01 -15.00 -18.25
C VAL A 464 12.96 -14.21 -16.94
N ALA A 465 11.85 -14.26 -16.21
CA ALA A 465 11.73 -13.62 -14.89
C ALA A 465 12.75 -14.18 -13.88
N ASN A 466 12.96 -15.50 -13.83
CA ASN A 466 13.99 -16.11 -12.98
C ASN A 466 15.39 -15.59 -13.29
N LYS A 467 15.71 -15.42 -14.57
CA LYS A 467 17.01 -14.86 -14.99
C LYS A 467 17.17 -13.42 -14.52
N TRP A 468 16.14 -12.59 -14.65
CA TRP A 468 16.18 -11.18 -14.23
C TRP A 468 16.23 -11.00 -12.72
N LEU A 469 15.57 -11.88 -11.97
CA LEU A 469 15.50 -11.80 -10.51
C LEU A 469 16.65 -12.52 -9.78
N SER A 470 17.53 -13.21 -10.50
CA SER A 470 18.69 -13.88 -9.90
C SER A 470 19.65 -12.84 -9.32
N GLY A 471 19.98 -12.96 -8.02
CA GLY A 471 20.78 -12.00 -7.27
C GLY A 471 20.04 -10.72 -6.85
N ALA A 472 18.74 -10.60 -7.14
CA ALA A 472 17.95 -9.44 -6.73
C ALA A 472 17.68 -9.45 -5.21
N VAL A 473 17.43 -8.27 -4.63
CA VAL A 473 17.10 -8.13 -3.18
C VAL A 473 15.85 -8.92 -2.79
N SER A 474 14.94 -9.14 -3.74
CA SER A 474 13.71 -9.93 -3.57
C SER A 474 13.90 -11.43 -3.75
N GLU A 475 15.10 -11.88 -4.13
CA GLU A 475 15.45 -13.29 -4.14
C GLU A 475 15.57 -13.80 -2.70
N ASP A 476 14.85 -14.88 -2.40
CA ASP A 476 14.97 -15.56 -1.12
C ASP A 476 16.32 -16.29 -1.08
N PRO A 477 17.21 -16.00 -0.12
CA PRO A 477 18.51 -16.67 -0.03
C PRO A 477 18.42 -18.20 0.11
N GLN A 478 17.30 -18.75 0.59
CA GLN A 478 17.09 -20.21 0.65
C GLN A 478 16.54 -20.83 -0.64
N HIS A 479 15.97 -20.01 -1.52
CA HIS A 479 15.28 -20.43 -2.73
C HIS A 479 15.77 -19.59 -3.91
N PRO A 480 17.07 -19.72 -4.27
CA PRO A 480 17.66 -18.96 -5.36
C PRO A 480 16.93 -19.24 -6.68
N LYS A 481 16.82 -18.20 -7.52
CA LYS A 481 16.25 -18.28 -8.85
C LYS A 481 17.17 -19.11 -9.72
N VAL A 482 16.60 -20.18 -10.26
CA VAL A 482 17.27 -21.06 -11.22
C VAL A 482 16.45 -21.13 -12.49
N GLN A 483 17.12 -21.48 -13.58
CA GLN A 483 16.42 -21.90 -14.78
C GLN A 483 15.74 -23.25 -14.49
N PHE A 484 14.41 -23.25 -14.53
CA PHE A 484 13.57 -24.37 -14.09
C PHE A 484 13.03 -25.18 -15.28
N PRO A 485 12.93 -26.52 -15.20
CA PRO A 485 13.50 -27.34 -14.16
C PRO A 485 15.03 -27.39 -14.26
N PRO A 486 15.77 -27.41 -13.15
CA PRO A 486 17.21 -27.63 -13.21
C PRO A 486 17.51 -29.05 -13.71
N LYS A 487 18.69 -29.24 -14.32
CA LYS A 487 19.15 -30.55 -14.85
C LYS A 487 19.13 -31.67 -13.82
N THR A 488 19.24 -31.35 -12.53
CA THR A 488 19.15 -32.32 -11.42
C THR A 488 17.76 -32.90 -11.23
N ILE A 489 16.71 -32.20 -11.67
CA ILE A 489 15.30 -32.60 -11.53
C ILE A 489 14.76 -33.15 -12.85
N CYS A 490 15.18 -32.60 -13.99
CA CYS A 490 14.82 -33.12 -15.31
C CYS A 490 16.05 -33.17 -16.23
N PRO A 491 16.85 -34.25 -16.18
CA PRO A 491 18.00 -34.42 -17.08
C PRO A 491 17.61 -34.48 -18.55
N GLU A 492 16.46 -35.10 -18.86
CA GLU A 492 15.94 -35.28 -20.23
C GLU A 492 15.41 -33.98 -20.84
N CYS A 493 15.10 -32.97 -20.02
CA CYS A 493 14.74 -31.62 -20.48
C CYS A 493 15.91 -30.90 -21.16
N TYR A 494 17.10 -31.51 -21.23
CA TYR A 494 18.29 -30.93 -21.83
C TYR A 494 18.86 -31.85 -22.90
N THR A 495 19.14 -31.26 -24.06
CA THR A 495 19.91 -31.92 -25.12
C THR A 495 21.37 -32.15 -24.69
N PRO A 496 22.14 -33.01 -25.39
CA PRO A 496 23.54 -33.28 -25.04
C PRO A 496 24.45 -32.05 -25.00
N ASN A 497 24.16 -31.02 -25.79
CA ASN A 497 24.87 -29.73 -25.79
C ASN A 497 24.36 -28.74 -24.71
N GLY A 498 23.43 -29.16 -23.84
CA GLY A 498 22.93 -28.37 -22.72
C GLY A 498 21.85 -27.35 -23.08
N MET A 499 21.25 -27.42 -24.28
CA MET A 499 20.09 -26.62 -24.66
C MET A 499 18.80 -27.27 -24.16
N TRP A 500 17.71 -26.51 -24.12
CA TRP A 500 16.40 -27.05 -23.76
C TRP A 500 15.88 -28.00 -24.83
N ASP A 501 15.38 -29.16 -24.38
CA ASP A 501 14.49 -30.01 -25.15
C ASP A 501 13.04 -29.71 -24.72
N GLU A 502 12.35 -28.88 -25.50
CA GLU A 502 11.02 -28.40 -25.12
C GLU A 502 9.95 -29.49 -25.11
N GLY A 503 10.16 -30.59 -25.84
CA GLY A 503 9.26 -31.74 -25.79
C GLY A 503 9.32 -32.43 -24.43
N HIS A 504 10.53 -32.69 -23.93
CA HIS A 504 10.72 -33.26 -22.60
C HIS A 504 10.35 -32.26 -21.48
N VAL A 505 10.59 -30.96 -21.68
CA VAL A 505 10.09 -29.90 -20.77
C VAL A 505 8.57 -29.93 -20.69
N LEU A 506 7.86 -30.01 -21.83
CA LEU A 506 6.40 -30.07 -21.85
C LEU A 506 5.89 -31.29 -21.06
N THR A 507 6.46 -32.47 -21.31
CA THR A 507 6.12 -33.70 -20.57
C THR A 507 6.37 -33.53 -19.08
N PHE A 508 7.52 -32.95 -18.69
CA PHE A 508 7.84 -32.67 -17.30
C PHE A 508 6.81 -31.71 -16.66
N LEU A 509 6.45 -30.61 -17.33
CA LEU A 509 5.50 -29.62 -16.80
C LEU A 509 4.10 -30.20 -16.64
N LYS A 510 3.63 -30.98 -17.63
CA LYS A 510 2.34 -31.68 -17.56
C LYS A 510 2.30 -32.67 -16.40
N HIS A 511 3.41 -33.35 -16.11
CA HIS A 511 3.52 -34.20 -14.93
C HIS A 511 3.57 -33.37 -13.64
N PHE A 512 4.46 -32.39 -13.55
CA PHE A 512 4.74 -31.62 -12.34
C PHE A 512 3.53 -30.80 -11.85
N TYR A 513 2.79 -30.17 -12.77
CA TYR A 513 1.58 -29.40 -12.46
C TYR A 513 0.28 -30.18 -12.69
N GLY A 514 0.38 -31.45 -13.11
CA GLY A 514 -0.76 -32.31 -13.38
C GLY A 514 -1.45 -32.80 -12.09
N PRO A 515 -2.71 -33.23 -12.20
CA PRO A 515 -3.53 -33.59 -11.03
C PRO A 515 -2.92 -34.68 -10.15
N GLU A 516 -2.16 -35.60 -10.72
CA GLU A 516 -1.51 -36.71 -9.99
C GLU A 516 -0.35 -36.24 -9.09
N SER A 517 0.27 -35.10 -9.41
CA SER A 517 1.42 -34.55 -8.68
C SER A 517 1.05 -33.46 -7.67
N ILE A 518 -0.21 -33.04 -7.63
CA ILE A 518 -0.69 -32.03 -6.70
C ILE A 518 -0.85 -32.68 -5.32
N ALA A 519 -0.07 -32.21 -4.36
CA ALA A 519 -0.19 -32.64 -2.97
C ALA A 519 -1.46 -32.05 -2.34
N HIS A 520 -2.36 -32.93 -1.93
CA HIS A 520 -3.53 -32.60 -1.12
C HIS A 520 -3.20 -32.93 0.34
N ASP A 521 -3.02 -31.89 1.16
CA ASP A 521 -2.83 -32.09 2.59
C ASP A 521 -4.10 -32.73 3.18
N VAL A 522 -3.93 -33.79 3.97
CA VAL A 522 -5.04 -34.56 4.56
C VAL A 522 -5.81 -33.68 5.56
N GLN A 523 -7.03 -33.28 5.19
CA GLN A 523 -8.10 -32.75 6.04
C GLN A 523 -7.79 -31.52 6.94
N LEU A 524 -8.22 -30.35 6.49
CA LEU A 524 -8.93 -29.41 7.38
C LEU A 524 -10.41 -29.76 7.38
N LYS A 525 -10.78 -30.88 8.02
CA LYS A 525 -12.16 -31.04 8.52
C LYS A 525 -12.29 -30.08 9.69
N GLY A 526 -12.93 -28.94 9.47
CA GLY A 526 -13.53 -28.08 10.49
C GLY A 526 -12.68 -27.80 11.73
N GLN A 527 -11.80 -26.81 11.65
CA GLN A 527 -11.45 -26.02 12.83
C GLN A 527 -11.94 -24.60 12.59
N MET A 528 -13.16 -24.31 13.04
CA MET A 528 -13.51 -22.95 13.45
C MET A 528 -12.54 -22.57 14.58
N VAL A 529 -11.50 -21.81 14.24
CA VAL A 529 -10.72 -21.10 15.26
C VAL A 529 -11.49 -19.83 15.57
N GLY A 530 -12.17 -19.84 16.71
CA GLY A 530 -12.57 -18.66 17.46
C GLY A 530 -13.63 -17.77 16.80
N THR A 531 -14.83 -17.77 17.37
CA THR A 531 -15.85 -16.73 17.28
C THR A 531 -15.30 -15.40 16.75
N VAL A 532 -15.65 -15.05 15.51
CA VAL A 532 -15.71 -13.66 15.08
C VAL A 532 -16.67 -13.00 16.05
N SER A 533 -16.15 -12.14 16.92
CA SER A 533 -16.98 -11.22 17.68
C SER A 533 -17.92 -10.55 16.69
N ALA A 534 -19.22 -10.73 16.92
CA ALA A 534 -20.31 -10.14 16.16
C ALA A 534 -20.01 -8.69 15.77
N PRO A 535 -20.56 -8.20 14.64
CA PRO A 535 -20.41 -6.80 14.26
C PRO A 535 -20.75 -5.92 15.46
N ILE A 536 -19.82 -5.03 15.82
CA ILE A 536 -20.05 -4.02 16.83
C ILE A 536 -21.26 -3.22 16.36
N HIS A 537 -22.41 -3.49 16.98
CA HIS A 537 -23.55 -2.59 16.93
C HIS A 537 -23.05 -1.23 17.43
N ILE A 538 -23.04 -0.23 16.56
CA ILE A 538 -22.83 1.17 16.93
C ILE A 538 -24.11 1.64 17.63
N ASP A 539 -24.32 1.16 18.85
CA ASP A 539 -25.41 1.58 19.73
C ASP A 539 -24.82 1.85 21.13
N ASP A 540 -23.88 2.81 21.21
CA ASP A 540 -23.66 3.66 22.40
C ASP A 540 -22.58 4.73 22.15
N VAL A 541 -22.73 5.52 21.08
CA VAL A 541 -22.10 6.85 21.03
C VAL A 541 -23.15 7.85 21.50
N ARG A 542 -23.05 8.26 22.77
CA ARG A 542 -23.78 9.42 23.29
C ARG A 542 -23.37 10.67 22.52
N PHE A 543 -24.09 10.98 21.45
CA PHE A 543 -24.08 12.29 20.83
C PHE A 543 -24.76 13.30 21.76
N THR A 544 -23.97 13.95 22.62
CA THR A 544 -24.41 15.18 23.27
C THR A 544 -24.39 16.32 22.25
N GLY A 545 -25.55 16.57 21.66
CA GLY A 545 -26.00 17.91 21.27
C GLY A 545 -25.86 18.30 19.80
N ARG A 546 -26.98 18.31 19.06
CA ARG A 546 -27.61 19.53 18.50
C ARG A 546 -28.94 19.21 17.78
N LYS A 547 -30.02 19.71 18.38
CA LYS A 547 -31.36 20.11 17.87
C LYS A 547 -31.97 19.40 16.64
N LYS A 548 -32.97 18.56 16.92
CA LYS A 548 -34.09 18.13 16.07
C LYS A 548 -35.07 19.27 15.80
N TYR A 549 -35.62 19.34 14.60
CA TYR A 549 -36.99 19.80 14.34
C TYR A 549 -37.75 18.69 13.61
N ILE A 550 -38.91 18.31 14.15
CA ILE A 550 -39.88 17.33 13.63
C ILE A 550 -41.21 18.08 13.45
N CYS A 551 -41.94 17.77 12.37
CA CYS A 551 -43.41 17.62 12.29
C CYS A 551 -43.64 16.59 11.15
N GLY A 552 -44.21 15.39 11.33
CA GLY A 552 -45.60 15.07 11.76
C GLY A 552 -46.48 15.01 10.50
N HIS A 553 -47.15 13.93 10.08
CA HIS A 553 -48.03 13.01 10.81
C HIS A 553 -48.33 11.71 10.02
N MET A 554 -48.50 10.59 10.73
CA MET A 554 -49.25 9.38 10.34
C MET A 554 -50.74 9.54 10.69
N LEU A 555 -51.62 8.84 9.96
CA LEU A 555 -52.83 8.12 10.40
C LEU A 555 -53.03 6.96 9.39
N ASP A 556 -52.83 5.69 9.78
CA ASP A 556 -53.77 4.73 10.40
C ASP A 556 -54.81 4.13 9.42
N GLY A 557 -54.86 2.78 9.38
CA GLY A 557 -56.12 2.05 9.22
C GLY A 557 -56.27 1.12 8.00
N ASP A 558 -56.27 -0.17 8.31
CA ASP A 558 -57.10 -1.25 7.74
C ASP A 558 -56.60 -2.17 6.61
N GLU A 559 -56.87 -3.44 6.88
CA GLU A 559 -56.53 -4.74 6.29
C GLU A 559 -57.10 -5.01 4.86
N PRO A 560 -56.68 -6.11 4.20
CA PRO A 560 -56.74 -6.29 2.75
C PRO A 560 -58.06 -6.91 2.26
N PRO A 561 -58.31 -6.94 0.94
CA PRO A 561 -59.20 -7.93 0.36
C PRO A 561 -58.47 -8.96 -0.52
N GLU A 562 -59.08 -10.13 -0.51
CA GLU A 562 -58.73 -11.44 -1.04
C GLU A 562 -58.71 -11.53 -2.58
N GLU A 563 -58.24 -12.69 -3.04
CA GLU A 563 -58.16 -13.21 -4.41
C GLU A 563 -59.45 -13.06 -5.24
N GLU A 564 -59.30 -12.76 -6.53
CA GLU A 564 -60.11 -13.40 -7.58
C GLU A 564 -59.41 -13.30 -8.96
N ASP A 565 -59.39 -14.45 -9.65
CA ASP A 565 -59.01 -14.67 -11.04
C ASP A 565 -59.80 -13.76 -12.00
N ASP A 566 -59.15 -13.23 -13.05
CA ASP A 566 -59.33 -13.71 -14.43
C ASP A 566 -58.73 -12.76 -15.48
N ASN A 567 -58.15 -13.40 -16.49
CA ASN A 567 -57.90 -12.99 -17.87
C ASN A 567 -58.53 -11.64 -18.36
N VAL A 568 -57.70 -10.76 -18.95
CA VAL A 568 -57.82 -10.27 -20.35
C VAL A 568 -56.96 -9.02 -20.59
N ASN A 569 -56.00 -9.23 -21.47
CA ASN A 569 -55.35 -8.30 -22.39
C ASN A 569 -56.06 -6.93 -22.61
N LYS A 570 -55.51 -5.83 -22.05
CA LYS A 570 -55.73 -4.47 -22.58
C LYS A 570 -54.46 -3.62 -22.46
N HIS A 571 -53.88 -3.31 -23.62
CA HIS A 571 -53.02 -2.15 -23.80
C HIS A 571 -53.70 -0.88 -23.27
N LYS A 572 -53.08 -0.20 -22.32
CA LYS A 572 -53.27 1.23 -22.09
C LYS A 572 -51.91 1.91 -21.94
N ARG A 573 -51.55 2.65 -22.99
CA ARG A 573 -50.57 3.75 -22.94
C ARG A 573 -50.99 4.71 -21.83
N TYR A 574 -50.08 5.02 -20.92
CA TYR A 574 -50.17 6.23 -20.10
C TYR A 574 -49.16 7.25 -20.62
N HIS A 575 -49.70 8.29 -21.26
CA HIS A 575 -49.04 9.58 -21.36
C HIS A 575 -49.10 10.25 -19.98
N GLY A 576 -47.95 10.29 -19.29
CA GLY A 576 -47.72 11.11 -18.09
C GLY A 576 -46.83 12.30 -18.47
N ARG A 577 -47.37 13.49 -18.24
CA ARG A 577 -46.95 14.80 -18.74
C ARG A 577 -45.74 15.33 -17.94
N MET A 578 -44.70 15.81 -18.63
CA MET A 578 -43.67 16.68 -18.03
C MET A 578 -44.35 17.90 -17.40
N VAL A 579 -44.04 18.17 -16.14
CA VAL A 579 -44.38 19.43 -15.48
C VAL A 579 -43.06 20.09 -15.14
N ASP A 580 -42.73 21.13 -15.90
CA ASP A 580 -41.68 22.09 -15.56
C ASP A 580 -42.05 22.82 -14.27
N VAL A 581 -41.10 22.90 -13.34
CA VAL A 581 -41.16 23.85 -12.22
C VAL A 581 -39.96 24.81 -12.35
N PRO A 582 -40.20 26.12 -12.56
CA PRO A 582 -39.15 27.10 -12.79
C PRO A 582 -38.58 27.62 -11.47
N GLY A 583 -37.26 27.87 -11.47
CA GLY A 583 -36.60 28.76 -10.52
C GLY A 583 -35.48 28.12 -9.72
N CYS A 584 -34.24 28.26 -10.21
CA CYS A 584 -33.07 28.75 -9.49
C CYS A 584 -31.77 28.42 -10.25
N SER A 585 -31.20 29.43 -10.90
CA SER A 585 -29.76 29.65 -11.13
C SER A 585 -29.36 30.83 -10.23
N TYR A 586 -28.17 30.97 -9.64
CA TYR A 586 -26.82 30.46 -9.89
C TYR A 586 -26.22 29.77 -8.66
#